data_AF-A0A399EWX6-F1
#
_entry.id   AF-A0A399EWX6-F1
#
_cell.length_a   1.000
_cell.length_b   1.000
_cell.length_c   1.000
_cell.angle_alpha   90.00
_cell.angle_beta   90.00
_cell.angle_gamma   90.00
#
_symmetry.space_group_name_H-M   'P 1'
#
loop_
_entity.id
_entity.type
_entity.pdbx_description
1 polymer ?
#
loop_
_entity_poly.entity_id
_entity_poly.type
_entity_poly.pdbx_seq_one_letter_code
_entity_poly.pdbx_strand_id
1 'polypeptide(L)'
;MLQNLKELRFSADVALRVLADQVMVAASFAAAMGLYLLLAYGSGASPGMLGEYLPVFAQGLALLLPLSFLVFAANGFYTRSRAYRGRYKLLVVAQAVMLTYLLYGFTVFMLPFVADPPGAVVLLSLLFTLGLVLGARAWVHYWYLVELERKARSSKGTPIPSLASNDRTILVIGGAGYIGSALLPRLLKRGYRVRLLDLLLFGKEPIAEVLHHPNLEIVQADFRQVDKVVQAMRGVETVVHLGGLVGDPACALDENLTIEINLVATRTIAEIAKGMGVRRFIFASTCSVYGASDMVLNERSSLNPVSLYARSKIASEQVLHRLQSDDFSVVILRFGTIYGLSGRTRFDLVVNLLTAKAVVEKRITVFGGDQWRPFVHVDDAARAVLLAVEAPKELVHNQTFNVGSNEGNMTLGMVGELVKKLVPDAELIDSGRDGDRRNYRVDFSKIRNVLGFEPQWTVEQGIRQVIEALKSGRVKDYRAPLYSNVKYLTEDTASEVVKQYYLGWEKELIERAHLQNTDEKPPLVTPQA
;
A
#
# COMPACT_ATOMS: atom_id res chain seq x y z
N MET A 1 -6.86 23.95 -8.47
CA MET A 1 -7.78 24.53 -7.47
C MET A 1 -9.19 23.94 -7.55
N LEU A 2 -9.91 24.06 -8.67
CA LEU A 2 -11.29 23.55 -8.80
C LEU A 2 -11.45 22.03 -8.58
N GLN A 3 -10.44 21.23 -8.96
CA GLN A 3 -10.45 19.79 -8.71
C GLN A 3 -10.42 19.44 -7.21
N ASN A 4 -9.66 20.19 -6.41
CA ASN A 4 -9.61 19.98 -4.95
C ASN A 4 -10.95 20.29 -4.29
N LEU A 5 -11.70 21.29 -4.79
CA LEU A 5 -13.04 21.60 -4.26
C LEU A 5 -14.03 20.46 -4.55
N LYS A 6 -13.94 19.82 -5.72
CA LYS A 6 -14.77 18.66 -6.08
C LYS A 6 -14.45 17.40 -5.27
N GLU A 7 -13.22 17.27 -4.77
CA GLU A 7 -12.74 16.13 -3.98
C GLU A 7 -12.98 16.28 -2.47
N LEU A 8 -13.52 17.42 -2.01
CA LEU A 8 -13.75 17.68 -0.59
C LEU A 8 -14.88 16.80 -0.04
N ARG A 9 -14.54 15.89 0.88
CA ARG A 9 -15.51 15.09 1.64
C ARG A 9 -15.51 15.55 3.10
N PHE A 10 -16.67 15.93 3.63
CA PHE A 10 -16.82 16.32 5.03
C PHE A 10 -16.84 15.08 5.93
N SER A 11 -15.70 14.76 6.53
CA SER A 11 -15.61 13.84 7.68
C SER A 11 -15.42 14.63 8.98
N ALA A 12 -15.62 14.01 10.14
CA ALA A 12 -15.37 14.63 11.45
C ALA A 12 -13.93 15.20 11.55
N ASP A 13 -12.94 14.46 11.04
CA ASP A 13 -11.54 14.92 10.99
C ASP A 13 -11.32 16.12 10.07
N VAL A 14 -12.08 16.22 8.98
CA VAL A 14 -12.02 17.38 8.08
C VAL A 14 -12.67 18.58 8.76
N ALA A 15 -13.82 18.41 9.41
CA ALA A 15 -14.51 19.47 10.13
C ALA A 15 -13.64 20.05 11.25
N LEU A 16 -12.97 19.20 12.04
CA LEU A 16 -12.06 19.64 13.11
C LEU A 16 -10.87 20.46 12.55
N ARG A 17 -10.33 20.06 11.39
CA ARG A 17 -9.24 20.78 10.73
C ARG A 17 -9.68 22.13 10.20
N VAL A 18 -10.85 22.17 9.55
CA VAL A 18 -11.45 23.42 9.08
C VAL A 18 -11.65 24.36 10.27
N LEU A 19 -12.23 23.88 11.36
CA LEU A 19 -12.46 24.67 12.57
C LEU A 19 -11.14 25.22 13.13
N ALA A 20 -10.12 24.38 13.27
CA ALA A 20 -8.81 24.82 13.76
C ALA A 20 -8.17 25.91 12.87
N ASP A 21 -8.20 25.72 11.56
CA ASP A 21 -7.66 26.71 10.60
C ASP A 21 -8.45 28.02 10.65
N GLN A 22 -9.79 27.98 10.75
CA GLN A 22 -10.63 29.17 10.90
C GLN A 22 -10.40 29.90 12.22
N VAL A 23 -10.23 29.18 13.33
CA VAL A 23 -9.89 29.76 14.64
C VAL A 23 -8.54 30.48 14.59
N MET A 24 -7.53 29.91 13.93
CA MET A 24 -6.22 30.56 13.77
C MET A 24 -6.30 31.86 12.96
N VAL A 25 -7.08 31.87 11.88
CA VAL A 25 -7.30 33.09 11.08
C VAL A 25 -8.02 34.16 11.92
N ALA A 26 -9.09 33.78 12.64
CA ALA A 26 -9.83 34.69 13.50
C ALA A 26 -8.97 35.27 14.62
N ALA A 27 -8.18 34.42 15.30
CA ALA A 27 -7.28 34.81 16.36
C ALA A 27 -6.17 35.74 15.85
N SER A 28 -5.65 35.51 14.65
CA SER A 28 -4.63 36.36 14.02
C SER A 28 -5.18 37.75 13.73
N PHE A 29 -6.41 37.83 13.23
CA PHE A 29 -7.08 39.11 12.96
C PHE A 29 -7.40 39.88 14.25
N ALA A 30 -7.89 39.19 15.28
CA ALA A 30 -8.11 39.77 16.61
C ALA A 30 -6.82 40.27 17.24
N ALA A 31 -5.74 39.49 17.19
CA ALA A 31 -4.45 39.87 17.74
C ALA A 31 -3.86 41.10 17.02
N ALA A 32 -3.97 41.15 15.69
CA ALA A 32 -3.53 42.30 14.90
C ALA A 32 -4.32 43.57 15.22
N MET A 33 -5.65 43.46 15.35
CA MET A 33 -6.51 44.57 15.72
C MET A 33 -6.22 45.06 17.14
N GLY A 34 -6.08 44.14 18.10
CA GLY A 34 -5.73 44.47 19.49
C GLY A 34 -4.38 45.17 19.60
N LEU A 35 -3.37 44.69 18.88
CA LEU A 35 -2.04 45.32 18.86
C LEU A 35 -2.10 46.73 18.25
N TYR A 36 -2.86 46.91 17.17
CA TYR A 36 -3.06 48.22 16.56
C TYR A 36 -3.72 49.21 17.54
N LEU A 37 -4.78 48.78 18.22
CA LEU A 37 -5.49 49.61 19.20
C LEU A 37 -4.63 49.95 20.41
N LEU A 38 -3.80 49.02 20.89
CA LEU A 38 -2.84 49.29 21.97
C LEU A 38 -1.81 50.36 21.57
N LEU A 39 -1.28 50.28 20.35
CA LEU A 39 -0.34 51.28 19.83
C LEU A 39 -1.01 52.64 19.62
N ALA A 40 -2.25 52.66 19.13
CA ALA A 40 -3.04 53.88 18.96
C ALA A 40 -3.33 54.56 20.31
N TYR A 41 -3.73 53.80 21.32
CA TYR A 41 -3.97 54.30 22.67
C TYR A 41 -2.70 54.86 23.31
N GLY A 42 -1.56 54.15 23.18
CA GLY A 42 -0.26 54.62 23.67
C GLY A 42 0.23 55.91 22.99
N SER A 43 -0.31 56.25 21.82
CA SER A 43 0.00 57.46 21.06
C SER A 43 -0.96 58.63 21.34
N GLY A 44 -1.79 58.53 22.39
CA GLY A 44 -2.67 59.62 22.84
C GLY A 44 -4.08 59.62 22.25
N ALA A 45 -4.53 58.50 21.69
CA ALA A 45 -5.86 58.42 21.09
C ALA A 45 -6.98 58.19 22.11
N SER A 46 -8.21 58.62 21.77
CA SER A 46 -9.33 58.68 22.72
C SER A 46 -9.88 57.28 23.10
N PRO A 47 -10.37 57.09 24.34
CA PRO A 47 -10.94 55.81 24.80
C PRO A 47 -12.17 55.33 24.01
N GLY A 48 -12.88 56.25 23.34
CA GLY A 48 -14.07 55.94 22.52
C GLY A 48 -13.77 55.16 21.24
N MET A 49 -12.49 55.10 20.84
CA MET A 49 -12.05 54.43 19.61
C MET A 49 -12.41 52.93 19.59
N LEU A 50 -12.46 52.25 20.74
CA LEU A 50 -12.81 50.82 20.80
C LEU A 50 -14.20 50.51 20.21
N GLY A 51 -15.17 51.40 20.42
CA GLY A 51 -16.53 51.22 19.90
C GLY A 51 -16.61 51.39 18.38
N GLU A 52 -15.76 52.26 17.82
CA GLU A 52 -15.74 52.56 16.37
C GLU A 52 -15.10 51.45 15.55
N TYR A 53 -14.15 50.69 16.11
CA TYR A 53 -13.47 49.60 15.42
C TYR A 53 -14.16 48.24 15.56
N LEU A 54 -15.17 48.10 16.44
CA LEU A 54 -15.90 46.85 16.61
C LEU A 54 -16.70 46.44 15.35
N PRO A 55 -17.41 47.35 14.65
CA PRO A 55 -18.02 47.05 13.37
C PRO A 55 -17.00 46.68 12.29
N VAL A 56 -15.86 47.38 12.25
CA VAL A 56 -14.74 47.10 11.32
C VAL A 56 -14.22 45.68 11.53
N PHE A 57 -14.05 45.29 12.79
CA PHE A 57 -13.60 43.95 13.16
C PHE A 57 -14.61 42.87 12.76
N ALA A 58 -15.90 43.07 13.08
CA ALA A 58 -16.95 42.10 12.78
C ALA A 58 -17.15 41.90 11.26
N GLN A 59 -17.22 43.00 10.51
CA GLN A 59 -17.34 42.96 9.04
C GLN A 59 -16.09 42.35 8.39
N GLY A 60 -14.90 42.70 8.90
CA GLY A 60 -13.65 42.13 8.44
C GLY A 60 -13.57 40.61 8.60
N LEU A 61 -13.95 40.09 9.79
CA LEU A 61 -14.02 38.64 10.02
C LEU A 61 -15.07 37.94 9.15
N ALA A 62 -16.25 38.54 9.01
CA ALA A 62 -17.34 37.98 8.22
C ALA A 62 -16.93 37.76 6.75
N LEU A 63 -16.02 38.59 6.23
CA LEU A 63 -15.47 38.45 4.89
C LEU A 63 -14.23 37.53 4.84
N LEU A 64 -13.32 37.66 5.82
CA LEU A 64 -12.04 36.93 5.83
C LEU A 64 -12.21 35.43 6.03
N LEU A 65 -13.15 35.00 6.89
CA LEU A 65 -13.34 33.59 7.20
C LEU A 65 -13.83 32.76 6.00
N PRO A 66 -14.93 33.10 5.30
CA PRO A 66 -15.36 32.37 4.10
C PRO A 66 -14.29 32.35 3.01
N LEU A 67 -13.58 33.46 2.82
CA LEU A 67 -12.53 33.58 1.82
C LEU A 67 -11.34 32.66 2.16
N SER A 68 -10.88 32.68 3.41
CA SER A 68 -9.81 31.80 3.88
C SER A 68 -10.18 30.32 3.74
N PHE A 69 -11.43 29.96 4.06
CA PHE A 69 -11.92 28.60 3.87
C PHE A 69 -11.83 28.17 2.40
N LEU A 70 -12.36 28.98 1.48
CA LEU A 70 -12.35 28.68 0.06
C LEU A 70 -10.93 28.55 -0.50
N VAL A 71 -10.05 29.49 -0.16
CA VAL A 71 -8.66 29.47 -0.62
C VAL A 71 -7.90 28.28 -0.04
N PHE A 72 -8.06 27.96 1.25
CA PHE A 72 -7.40 26.82 1.88
C PHE A 72 -7.93 25.50 1.30
N ALA A 73 -9.23 25.39 1.07
CA ALA A 73 -9.84 24.23 0.41
C ALA A 73 -9.31 24.05 -1.03
N ALA A 74 -9.27 25.14 -1.81
CA ALA A 74 -8.76 25.15 -3.18
C ALA A 74 -7.27 24.78 -3.27
N ASN A 75 -6.48 25.13 -2.24
CA ASN A 75 -5.08 24.75 -2.09
C ASN A 75 -4.89 23.37 -1.43
N GLY A 76 -5.98 22.64 -1.16
CA GLY A 76 -5.94 21.24 -0.75
C GLY A 76 -5.63 21.01 0.73
N PHE A 77 -5.82 22.00 1.60
CA PHE A 77 -5.62 21.85 3.06
C PHE A 77 -6.49 20.74 3.66
N TYR A 78 -7.67 20.52 3.06
CA TYR A 78 -8.69 19.62 3.59
C TYR A 78 -8.86 18.32 2.79
N THR A 79 -8.41 18.29 1.54
CA THR A 79 -8.56 17.11 0.65
C THR A 79 -7.37 16.18 0.69
N ARG A 80 -6.14 16.71 0.72
CA ARG A 80 -4.93 15.89 0.71
C ARG A 80 -4.42 15.74 2.12
N SER A 81 -4.74 14.62 2.77
CA SER A 81 -4.15 14.28 4.05
C SER A 81 -2.61 14.18 3.90
N ARG A 82 -1.89 15.18 4.44
CA ARG A 82 -0.43 15.16 4.67
C ARG A 82 0.46 14.70 3.49
N ALA A 83 0.15 15.08 2.25
CA ALA A 83 0.91 14.64 1.06
C ALA A 83 2.06 15.59 0.62
N TYR A 84 2.23 16.77 1.24
CA TYR A 84 3.37 17.65 0.91
C TYR A 84 4.51 17.40 1.90
N ARG A 85 5.51 16.59 1.52
CA ARG A 85 6.81 16.52 2.22
C ARG A 85 7.74 17.62 1.65
N GLY A 86 8.47 18.30 2.53
CA GLY A 86 9.59 19.18 2.17
C GLY A 86 9.25 20.66 1.90
N ARG A 87 10.17 21.36 1.20
CA ARG A 87 10.16 22.82 0.92
C ARG A 87 8.86 23.31 0.27
N TYR A 88 8.17 22.44 -0.49
CA TYR A 88 6.91 22.77 -1.15
C TYR A 88 5.74 22.97 -0.19
N LYS A 89 5.75 22.38 1.02
CA LYS A 89 4.67 22.58 1.99
C LYS A 89 4.66 24.01 2.55
N LEU A 90 5.85 24.55 2.83
CA LEU A 90 6.01 25.94 3.26
C LEU A 90 5.51 26.89 2.18
N LEU A 91 5.88 26.64 0.93
CA LEU A 91 5.46 27.44 -0.22
C LEU A 91 3.95 27.40 -0.43
N VAL A 92 3.31 26.23 -0.36
CA VAL A 92 1.86 26.09 -0.52
C VAL A 92 1.10 26.79 0.60
N VAL A 93 1.57 26.69 1.85
CA VAL A 93 0.94 27.40 2.97
C VAL A 93 1.12 28.91 2.83
N ALA A 94 2.34 29.37 2.53
CA ALA A 94 2.62 30.78 2.31
C ALA A 94 1.79 31.36 1.17
N GLN A 95 1.71 30.65 0.04
CA GLN A 95 0.90 31.03 -1.11
C GLN A 95 -0.59 31.11 -0.74
N ALA A 96 -1.13 30.12 -0.03
CA ALA A 96 -2.54 30.10 0.36
C ALA A 96 -2.89 31.26 1.31
N VAL A 97 -2.04 31.53 2.31
CA VAL A 97 -2.23 32.64 3.25
C VAL A 97 -2.10 33.99 2.51
N MET A 98 -1.03 34.19 1.73
CA MET A 98 -0.84 35.42 0.96
C MET A 98 -2.00 35.68 0.00
N LEU A 99 -2.44 34.67 -0.74
CA LEU A 99 -3.57 34.78 -1.66
C LEU A 99 -4.87 35.12 -0.92
N THR A 100 -5.09 34.56 0.27
CA THR A 100 -6.26 34.88 1.10
C THR A 100 -6.29 36.37 1.45
N TYR A 101 -5.18 36.92 1.95
CA TYR A 101 -5.10 38.32 2.34
C TYR A 101 -5.07 39.30 1.15
N LEU A 102 -4.51 38.88 0.02
CA LEU A 102 -4.55 39.65 -1.23
C LEU A 102 -5.99 39.75 -1.77
N LEU A 103 -6.71 38.62 -1.81
CA LEU A 103 -8.12 38.61 -2.21
C LEU A 103 -8.98 39.38 -1.20
N TYR A 104 -8.66 39.32 0.10
CA TYR A 104 -9.36 40.08 1.12
C TYR A 104 -9.20 41.59 0.90
N GLY A 105 -7.96 42.07 0.75
CA GLY A 105 -7.69 43.48 0.49
C GLY A 105 -8.31 43.97 -0.83
N PHE A 106 -8.24 43.16 -1.89
CA PHE A 106 -8.91 43.46 -3.15
C PHE A 106 -10.43 43.57 -2.99
N THR A 107 -11.04 42.68 -2.20
CA THR A 107 -12.50 42.68 -1.99
C THR A 107 -12.94 43.89 -1.16
N VAL A 108 -12.19 44.25 -0.11
CA VAL A 108 -12.44 45.48 0.67
C VAL A 108 -12.30 46.72 -0.21
N PHE A 109 -11.25 46.79 -1.04
CA PHE A 109 -11.06 47.90 -1.97
C PHE A 109 -12.20 48.06 -2.99
N MET A 110 -12.74 46.95 -3.48
CA MET A 110 -13.83 46.95 -4.47
C MET A 110 -15.23 47.18 -3.87
N LEU A 111 -15.43 46.89 -2.58
CA LEU A 111 -16.74 46.95 -1.93
C LEU A 111 -16.77 48.12 -0.91
N PRO A 112 -17.16 49.33 -1.34
CA PRO A 112 -17.10 50.54 -0.50
C PRO A 112 -18.07 50.53 0.71
N PHE A 113 -18.95 49.52 0.81
CA PHE A 113 -19.84 49.32 1.95
C PHE A 113 -19.25 48.42 3.05
N VAL A 114 -18.07 47.84 2.82
CA VAL A 114 -17.33 47.07 3.83
C VAL A 114 -16.38 48.01 4.54
N ALA A 115 -16.43 48.03 5.88
CA ALA A 115 -15.51 48.82 6.67
C ALA A 115 -14.05 48.43 6.40
N ASP A 116 -13.23 49.43 6.03
CA ASP A 116 -11.83 49.25 5.66
C ASP A 116 -10.95 49.16 6.93
N PRO A 117 -10.37 47.98 7.25
CA PRO A 117 -9.44 47.88 8.35
C PRO A 117 -8.13 48.60 8.02
N PRO A 118 -7.43 49.17 9.01
CA PRO A 118 -6.13 49.78 8.80
C PRO A 118 -5.16 48.81 8.09
N GLY A 119 -4.41 49.28 7.10
CA GLY A 119 -3.47 48.43 6.34
C GLY A 119 -2.45 47.71 7.24
N ALA A 120 -2.07 48.32 8.37
CA ALA A 120 -1.24 47.69 9.39
C ALA A 120 -1.90 46.44 10.00
N VAL A 121 -3.21 46.47 10.26
CA VAL A 121 -3.97 45.32 10.78
C VAL A 121 -4.00 44.20 9.76
N VAL A 122 -4.20 44.50 8.47
CA VAL A 122 -4.20 43.49 7.40
C VAL A 122 -2.82 42.82 7.27
N LEU A 123 -1.75 43.61 7.28
CA LEU A 123 -0.38 43.10 7.20
C LEU A 123 0.00 42.24 8.41
N LEU A 124 -0.30 42.71 9.63
CA LEU A 124 -0.05 41.96 10.86
C LEU A 124 -0.88 40.67 10.91
N SER A 125 -2.14 40.72 10.47
CA SER A 125 -3.00 39.54 10.38
C SER A 125 -2.44 38.48 9.44
N LEU A 126 -1.88 38.91 8.30
CA LEU A 126 -1.18 38.02 7.36
C LEU A 126 0.01 37.35 8.04
N LEU A 127 0.88 38.12 8.70
CA LEU A 127 2.08 37.61 9.36
C LEU A 127 1.74 36.65 10.50
N PHE A 128 0.75 36.98 11.34
CA PHE A 128 0.28 36.13 12.42
C PHE A 128 -0.36 34.84 11.90
N THR A 129 -1.20 34.92 10.86
CA THR A 129 -1.81 33.72 10.26
C THR A 129 -0.75 32.83 9.64
N LEU A 130 0.22 33.40 8.93
CA LEU A 130 1.31 32.65 8.35
C LEU A 130 2.12 31.93 9.43
N GLY A 131 2.47 32.64 10.51
CA GLY A 131 3.20 32.10 11.65
C GLY A 131 2.44 30.97 12.37
N LEU A 132 1.16 31.18 12.70
CA LEU A 132 0.34 30.19 13.40
C LEU A 132 0.08 28.95 12.55
N VAL A 133 -0.29 29.11 11.28
CA VAL A 133 -0.54 27.96 10.40
C VAL A 133 0.76 27.20 10.16
N LEU A 134 1.88 27.86 9.88
CA LEU A 134 3.18 27.17 9.73
C LEU A 134 3.61 26.49 11.02
N GLY A 135 3.50 27.16 12.16
CA GLY A 135 3.81 26.65 13.49
C GLY A 135 2.98 25.42 13.82
N ALA A 136 1.65 25.46 13.65
CA ALA A 136 0.77 24.32 13.88
C ALA A 136 1.13 23.12 12.99
N ARG A 137 1.45 23.36 11.70
CA ARG A 137 1.84 22.30 10.77
C ARG A 137 3.22 21.73 11.09
N ALA A 138 4.15 22.53 11.60
CA ALA A 138 5.46 22.11 12.07
C ALA A 138 5.34 21.34 13.40
N TRP A 139 4.51 21.80 14.33
CA TRP A 139 4.24 21.17 15.61
C TRP A 139 3.63 19.78 15.46
N VAL A 140 2.60 19.64 14.62
CA VAL A 140 2.00 18.33 14.32
C VAL A 140 3.01 17.39 13.64
N HIS A 141 3.92 17.93 12.82
CA HIS A 141 4.98 17.14 12.21
C HIS A 141 6.03 16.71 13.23
N TYR A 142 6.46 17.62 14.10
CA TYR A 142 7.39 17.38 15.18
C TYR A 142 6.83 16.33 16.15
N TRP A 143 5.60 16.49 16.64
CA TRP A 143 4.95 15.49 17.49
C TRP A 143 4.78 14.15 16.82
N TYR A 144 4.48 14.12 15.52
CA TYR A 144 4.44 12.87 14.77
C TYR A 144 5.82 12.18 14.74
N LEU A 145 6.91 12.93 14.58
CA LEU A 145 8.27 12.40 14.62
C LEU A 145 8.68 11.96 16.03
N VAL A 146 8.38 12.76 17.05
CA VAL A 146 8.65 12.43 18.46
C VAL A 146 7.85 11.21 18.90
N GLU A 147 6.58 11.09 18.52
CA GLU A 147 5.75 9.93 18.86
C GLU A 147 6.22 8.68 18.12
N LEU A 148 6.67 8.82 16.86
CA LEU A 148 7.31 7.73 16.13
C LEU A 148 8.63 7.32 16.78
N GLU A 149 9.48 8.26 17.17
CA GLU A 149 10.73 7.97 17.89
C GLU A 149 10.48 7.37 19.26
N ARG A 150 9.45 7.83 20.00
CA ARG A 150 9.08 7.27 21.30
C ARG A 150 8.60 5.82 21.15
N LYS A 151 7.76 5.54 20.15
CA LYS A 151 7.34 4.18 19.82
C LYS A 151 8.50 3.31 19.32
N ALA A 152 9.41 3.87 18.52
CA ALA A 152 10.59 3.18 18.01
C ALA A 152 11.67 2.95 19.09
N ARG A 153 11.83 3.86 20.07
CA ARG A 153 12.75 3.71 21.21
C ARG A 153 12.18 2.77 22.27
N SER A 154 10.87 2.72 22.43
CA SER A 154 10.17 1.71 23.21
C SER A 154 10.28 0.30 22.57
N SER A 155 10.38 0.21 21.23
CA SER A 155 10.61 -1.06 20.53
C SER A 155 12.09 -1.42 20.33
N LYS A 156 13.02 -0.46 20.37
CA LYS A 156 14.47 -0.70 20.34
C LYS A 156 14.94 -1.22 21.70
N GLY A 157 14.92 -2.54 21.85
CA GLY A 157 15.51 -3.24 23.00
C GLY A 157 14.53 -4.17 23.71
N THR A 158 13.24 -4.02 23.46
CA THR A 158 12.22 -4.95 23.94
C THR A 158 11.89 -5.89 22.78
N PRO A 159 12.19 -7.21 22.83
CA PRO A 159 11.59 -8.13 21.88
C PRO A 159 10.09 -7.87 21.88
N ILE A 160 9.51 -7.69 20.69
CA ILE A 160 8.06 -7.67 20.53
C ILE A 160 7.53 -8.81 21.41
N PRO A 161 6.71 -8.55 22.44
CA PRO A 161 6.31 -9.59 23.38
C PRO A 161 5.80 -10.76 22.56
N SER A 162 6.49 -11.90 22.63
CA SER A 162 6.01 -13.10 21.96
C SER A 162 4.67 -13.40 22.62
N LEU A 163 3.59 -13.21 21.88
CA LEU A 163 2.28 -13.65 22.31
C LEU A 163 2.43 -15.15 22.63
N ALA A 164 2.16 -15.55 23.89
CA ALA A 164 2.37 -16.91 24.36
C ALA A 164 1.82 -17.91 23.31
N SER A 165 2.71 -18.77 22.83
CA SER A 165 2.69 -19.29 21.45
C SER A 165 1.96 -20.62 21.26
N ASN A 166 1.70 -21.38 22.32
CA ASN A 166 1.29 -22.78 22.16
C ASN A 166 -0.18 -22.99 21.77
N ASP A 167 -1.06 -22.00 21.97
CA ASP A 167 -2.51 -22.15 21.74
C ASP A 167 -3.06 -21.37 20.54
N ARG A 168 -2.24 -20.55 19.86
CA ARG A 168 -2.73 -19.69 18.78
C ARG A 168 -2.63 -20.38 17.42
N THR A 169 -3.78 -20.50 16.77
CA THR A 169 -3.88 -21.05 15.41
C THR A 169 -3.81 -19.93 14.38
N ILE A 170 -2.88 -20.05 13.44
CA ILE A 170 -2.71 -19.16 12.29
C ILE A 170 -3.13 -19.90 11.03
N LEU A 171 -4.06 -19.32 10.27
CA LEU A 171 -4.37 -19.79 8.92
C LEU A 171 -3.45 -19.10 7.92
N VAL A 172 -2.68 -19.87 7.17
CA VAL A 172 -1.86 -19.37 6.05
C VAL A 172 -2.50 -19.85 4.75
N ILE A 173 -3.02 -18.91 3.97
CA ILE A 173 -3.58 -19.17 2.63
C ILE A 173 -2.48 -18.94 1.61
N GLY A 174 -2.21 -19.93 0.74
CA GLY A 174 -1.10 -19.86 -0.22
C GLY A 174 0.27 -20.18 0.41
N GLY A 175 0.29 -20.97 1.49
CA GLY A 175 1.50 -21.28 2.25
C GLY A 175 2.48 -22.24 1.57
N ALA A 176 2.09 -22.95 0.51
CA ALA A 176 3.02 -23.73 -0.31
C ALA A 176 3.65 -22.90 -1.45
N GLY A 177 3.28 -21.62 -1.57
CA GLY A 177 3.81 -20.69 -2.56
C GLY A 177 5.17 -20.08 -2.21
N TYR A 178 5.58 -19.07 -2.98
CA TYR A 178 6.92 -18.48 -2.91
C TYR A 178 7.27 -17.88 -1.54
N ILE A 179 6.42 -16.99 -1.01
CA ILE A 179 6.57 -16.40 0.34
C ILE A 179 6.15 -17.40 1.40
N GLY A 180 5.09 -18.17 1.13
CA GLY A 180 4.50 -19.13 2.07
C GLY A 180 5.49 -20.18 2.54
N SER A 181 6.20 -20.81 1.60
CA SER A 181 7.20 -21.84 1.91
C SER A 181 8.35 -21.32 2.77
N ALA A 182 8.69 -20.04 2.67
CA ALA A 182 9.64 -19.40 3.59
C ALA A 182 8.99 -19.03 4.94
N LEU A 183 7.69 -18.77 5.00
CA LEU A 183 6.98 -18.37 6.22
C LEU A 183 6.66 -19.55 7.15
N LEU A 184 6.18 -20.67 6.61
CA LEU A 184 5.72 -21.81 7.43
C LEU A 184 6.77 -22.30 8.44
N PRO A 185 8.04 -22.53 8.08
CA PRO A 185 9.07 -22.99 9.02
C PRO A 185 9.29 -22.00 10.15
N ARG A 186 9.17 -20.69 9.87
CA ARG A 186 9.35 -19.63 10.85
C ARG A 186 8.21 -19.58 11.85
N LEU A 187 6.96 -19.70 11.39
CA LEU A 187 5.79 -19.78 12.27
C LEU A 187 5.87 -21.03 13.17
N LEU A 188 6.17 -22.19 12.59
CA LEU A 188 6.25 -23.46 13.33
C LEU A 188 7.39 -23.45 14.35
N LYS A 189 8.57 -22.91 13.99
CA LYS A 189 9.70 -22.72 14.91
C LYS A 189 9.40 -21.78 16.08
N ARG A 190 8.46 -20.84 15.91
CA ARG A 190 7.95 -19.98 16.99
C ARG A 190 6.91 -20.67 17.89
N GLY A 191 6.52 -21.90 17.56
CA GLY A 191 5.59 -22.71 18.35
C GLY A 191 4.12 -22.56 17.95
N TYR A 192 3.80 -21.77 16.93
CA TYR A 192 2.41 -21.59 16.48
C TYR A 192 1.83 -22.90 15.91
N ARG A 193 0.53 -23.08 16.11
CA ARG A 193 -0.27 -24.03 15.31
C ARG A 193 -0.58 -23.36 13.98
N VAL A 194 -0.17 -23.98 12.89
CA VAL A 194 -0.36 -23.44 11.55
C VAL A 194 -1.31 -24.33 10.78
N ARG A 195 -2.40 -23.75 10.31
CA ARG A 195 -3.27 -24.38 9.31
C ARG A 195 -2.93 -23.80 7.95
N LEU A 196 -2.61 -24.66 7.00
CA LEU A 196 -2.34 -24.32 5.62
C LEU A 196 -3.60 -24.54 4.79
N LEU A 197 -4.09 -23.52 4.08
CA LEU A 197 -5.08 -23.67 3.01
C LEU A 197 -4.41 -23.36 1.68
N ASP A 198 -4.24 -24.39 0.85
CA ASP A 198 -3.54 -24.27 -0.43
C ASP A 198 -4.03 -25.35 -1.40
N LEU A 199 -4.07 -25.03 -2.69
CA LEU A 199 -4.39 -26.02 -3.72
C LEU A 199 -3.24 -27.03 -3.91
N LEU A 200 -2.04 -26.70 -3.40
CA LEU A 200 -0.78 -27.42 -3.63
C LEU A 200 -0.50 -27.52 -5.12
N LEU A 201 -0.76 -26.42 -5.83
CA LEU A 201 -0.66 -26.34 -7.29
C LEU A 201 0.72 -26.75 -7.79
N PHE A 202 1.78 -26.47 -7.03
CA PHE A 202 3.18 -26.82 -7.36
C PHE A 202 3.70 -28.04 -6.59
N GLY A 203 2.80 -28.88 -6.07
CA GLY A 203 3.15 -30.04 -5.26
C GLY A 203 3.40 -29.74 -3.78
N LYS A 204 3.91 -30.75 -3.06
CA LYS A 204 4.20 -30.72 -1.61
C LYS A 204 5.68 -30.45 -1.31
N GLU A 205 6.52 -30.60 -2.32
CA GLU A 205 7.96 -30.39 -2.29
C GLU A 205 8.33 -29.01 -1.73
N PRO A 206 7.62 -27.90 -2.05
CA PRO A 206 7.92 -26.60 -1.47
C PRO A 206 7.87 -26.51 0.05
N ILE A 207 7.17 -27.43 0.70
CA ILE A 207 6.98 -27.43 2.15
C ILE A 207 7.49 -28.72 2.80
N ALA A 208 8.31 -29.50 2.06
CA ALA A 208 8.75 -30.83 2.46
C ALA A 208 9.37 -30.86 3.87
N GLU A 209 10.14 -29.83 4.24
CA GLU A 209 10.81 -29.73 5.54
C GLU A 209 9.86 -29.64 6.74
N VAL A 210 8.61 -29.24 6.52
CA VAL A 210 7.60 -29.07 7.59
C VAL A 210 6.38 -29.97 7.45
N LEU A 211 6.30 -30.80 6.39
CA LEU A 211 5.14 -31.66 6.12
C LEU A 211 4.69 -32.52 7.30
N HIS A 212 5.66 -33.00 8.10
CA HIS A 212 5.41 -33.88 9.24
C HIS A 212 5.47 -33.16 10.59
N HIS A 213 5.49 -31.83 10.60
CA HIS A 213 5.54 -31.07 11.84
C HIS A 213 4.22 -31.23 12.61
N PRO A 214 4.22 -31.55 13.92
CA PRO A 214 3.01 -31.87 14.68
C PRO A 214 2.02 -30.69 14.78
N ASN A 215 2.53 -29.46 14.67
CA ASN A 215 1.72 -28.23 14.68
C ASN A 215 1.28 -27.76 13.29
N LEU A 216 1.52 -28.53 12.22
CA LEU A 216 1.05 -28.21 10.87
C LEU A 216 -0.18 -29.04 10.51
N GLU A 217 -1.27 -28.36 10.15
CA GLU A 217 -2.47 -28.96 9.58
C GLU A 217 -2.62 -28.51 8.12
N ILE A 218 -2.83 -29.43 7.18
CA ILE A 218 -2.95 -29.10 5.75
C ILE A 218 -4.39 -29.32 5.29
N VAL A 219 -5.03 -28.26 4.84
CA VAL A 219 -6.30 -28.26 4.12
C VAL A 219 -5.99 -28.06 2.63
N GLN A 220 -5.90 -29.15 1.89
CA GLN A 220 -5.67 -29.08 0.44
C GLN A 220 -6.98 -28.75 -0.28
N ALA A 221 -7.15 -27.48 -0.67
CA ALA A 221 -8.33 -27.00 -1.35
C ALA A 221 -8.10 -25.65 -2.04
N ASP A 222 -8.96 -25.33 -3.00
CA ASP A 222 -9.02 -23.98 -3.57
C ASP A 222 -9.73 -23.04 -2.59
N PHE A 223 -9.13 -21.88 -2.30
CA PHE A 223 -9.69 -20.91 -1.35
C PHE A 223 -10.90 -20.13 -1.90
N ARG A 224 -11.33 -20.39 -3.14
CA ARG A 224 -12.62 -19.94 -3.68
C ARG A 224 -13.79 -20.80 -3.17
N GLN A 225 -13.51 -22.01 -2.70
CA GLN A 225 -14.53 -22.88 -2.10
C GLN A 225 -14.85 -22.41 -0.68
N VAL A 226 -16.02 -21.79 -0.52
CA VAL A 226 -16.45 -21.17 0.74
C VAL A 226 -16.51 -22.18 1.89
N ASP A 227 -16.96 -23.40 1.65
CA ASP A 227 -17.02 -24.47 2.65
C ASP A 227 -15.62 -24.82 3.19
N LYS A 228 -14.62 -24.88 2.30
CA LYS A 228 -13.23 -25.16 2.66
C LYS A 228 -12.59 -24.00 3.41
N VAL A 229 -12.89 -22.76 3.03
CA VAL A 229 -12.46 -21.58 3.78
C VAL A 229 -13.05 -21.59 5.19
N VAL A 230 -14.35 -21.85 5.33
CA VAL A 230 -15.03 -21.95 6.64
C VAL A 230 -14.44 -23.09 7.48
N GLN A 231 -14.20 -24.26 6.89
CA GLN A 231 -13.52 -25.37 7.57
C GLN A 231 -12.15 -24.95 8.09
N ALA A 232 -11.33 -24.32 7.24
CA ALA A 232 -9.99 -23.89 7.60
C ALA A 232 -9.97 -22.73 8.62
N MET A 233 -11.02 -21.92 8.69
CA MET A 233 -11.10 -20.76 9.58
C MET A 233 -11.47 -21.12 11.03
N ARG A 234 -11.91 -22.35 11.32
CA ARG A 234 -12.35 -22.77 12.66
C ARG A 234 -11.23 -22.63 13.71
N GLY A 235 -11.51 -21.88 14.77
CA GLY A 235 -10.55 -21.65 15.87
C GLY A 235 -9.32 -20.83 15.48
N VAL A 236 -9.35 -20.14 14.34
CA VAL A 236 -8.25 -19.30 13.85
C VAL A 236 -8.33 -17.91 14.49
N GLU A 237 -7.20 -17.42 15.00
CA GLU A 237 -7.12 -16.06 15.53
C GLU A 237 -6.52 -15.07 14.53
N THR A 238 -5.64 -15.56 13.64
CA THR A 238 -4.91 -14.75 12.66
C THR A 238 -4.93 -15.43 11.31
N VAL A 239 -5.29 -14.67 10.28
CA VAL A 239 -5.20 -15.09 8.88
C VAL A 239 -4.03 -14.37 8.21
N VAL A 240 -3.18 -15.12 7.53
CA VAL A 240 -2.16 -14.63 6.61
C VAL A 240 -2.57 -15.03 5.20
N HIS A 241 -3.07 -14.08 4.43
CA HIS A 241 -3.51 -14.29 3.05
C HIS A 241 -2.38 -13.95 2.07
N LEU A 242 -1.65 -14.99 1.64
CA LEU A 242 -0.62 -14.93 0.59
C LEU A 242 -1.15 -15.43 -0.76
N GLY A 243 -2.32 -16.07 -0.75
CA GLY A 243 -2.95 -16.65 -1.93
C GLY A 243 -3.30 -15.60 -2.97
N GLY A 244 -3.06 -15.93 -4.24
CA GLY A 244 -3.41 -15.08 -5.37
C GLY A 244 -2.65 -15.43 -6.63
N LEU A 245 -3.18 -14.98 -7.76
CA LEU A 245 -2.50 -14.99 -9.04
C LEU A 245 -1.52 -13.81 -9.07
N VAL A 246 -0.22 -14.11 -9.18
CA VAL A 246 0.85 -13.12 -8.98
C VAL A 246 1.69 -12.94 -10.24
N GLY A 247 1.82 -11.68 -10.66
CA GLY A 247 2.63 -11.25 -11.80
C GLY A 247 1.74 -10.73 -12.91
N ASP A 248 2.14 -9.60 -13.51
CA ASP A 248 1.36 -8.96 -14.57
C ASP A 248 1.10 -9.89 -15.76
N PRO A 249 2.11 -10.59 -16.33
CA PRO A 249 1.85 -11.46 -17.47
C PRO A 249 0.92 -12.64 -17.13
N ALA A 250 1.01 -13.19 -15.92
CA ALA A 250 0.14 -14.28 -15.49
C ALA A 250 -1.31 -13.84 -15.30
N CYS A 251 -1.52 -12.62 -14.77
CA CYS A 251 -2.85 -12.05 -14.60
C CYS A 251 -3.48 -11.63 -15.94
N ALA A 252 -2.66 -11.24 -16.92
CA ALA A 252 -3.13 -10.84 -18.23
C ALA A 252 -3.63 -12.02 -19.10
N LEU A 253 -3.33 -13.28 -18.71
CA LEU A 253 -3.81 -14.46 -19.43
C LEU A 253 -5.34 -14.62 -19.35
N ASP A 254 -5.94 -14.29 -18.20
CA ASP A 254 -7.37 -14.40 -17.96
C ASP A 254 -7.82 -13.36 -16.92
N GLU A 255 -8.51 -12.31 -17.39
CA GLU A 255 -8.96 -11.21 -16.54
C GLU A 255 -10.03 -11.65 -15.54
N ASN A 256 -10.97 -12.51 -15.97
CA ASN A 256 -12.07 -12.93 -15.10
C ASN A 256 -11.54 -13.81 -13.98
N LEU A 257 -10.67 -14.77 -14.31
CA LEU A 257 -10.01 -15.61 -13.32
C LEU A 257 -9.19 -14.78 -12.34
N THR A 258 -8.48 -13.75 -12.83
CA THR A 258 -7.73 -12.82 -11.99
C THR A 258 -8.65 -12.08 -11.01
N ILE A 259 -9.78 -11.55 -11.48
CA ILE A 259 -10.74 -10.83 -10.63
C ILE A 259 -11.32 -11.77 -9.56
N GLU A 260 -11.69 -12.99 -9.97
CA GLU A 260 -12.25 -13.99 -9.06
C GLU A 260 -11.25 -14.37 -7.95
N ILE A 261 -10.03 -14.75 -8.33
CA ILE A 261 -8.99 -15.19 -7.40
C ILE A 261 -8.48 -14.02 -6.53
N ASN A 262 -8.10 -12.90 -7.15
CA ASN A 262 -7.40 -11.84 -6.41
C ASN A 262 -8.33 -10.93 -5.63
N LEU A 263 -9.56 -10.69 -6.12
CA LEU A 263 -10.48 -9.72 -5.51
C LEU A 263 -11.67 -10.41 -4.83
N VAL A 264 -12.46 -11.20 -5.57
CA VAL A 264 -13.71 -11.78 -5.05
C VAL A 264 -13.44 -12.76 -3.92
N ALA A 265 -12.50 -13.68 -4.11
CA ALA A 265 -12.11 -14.62 -3.08
C ALA A 265 -11.49 -13.92 -1.87
N THR A 266 -10.61 -12.93 -2.07
CA THR A 266 -10.03 -12.13 -0.99
C THR A 266 -11.11 -11.44 -0.14
N ARG A 267 -12.11 -10.83 -0.79
CA ARG A 267 -13.27 -10.24 -0.09
C ARG A 267 -14.01 -11.28 0.74
N THR A 268 -14.36 -12.41 0.11
CA THR A 268 -15.14 -13.48 0.72
C THR A 268 -14.43 -14.07 1.94
N ILE A 269 -13.13 -14.37 1.81
CA ILE A 269 -12.28 -14.86 2.90
C ILE A 269 -12.25 -13.86 4.05
N ALA A 270 -12.12 -12.56 3.77
CA ALA A 270 -12.08 -11.53 4.81
C ALA A 270 -13.43 -11.34 5.52
N GLU A 271 -14.54 -11.42 4.79
CA GLU A 271 -15.89 -11.39 5.36
C GLU A 271 -16.14 -12.61 6.27
N ILE A 272 -15.74 -13.81 5.83
CA ILE A 272 -15.80 -15.04 6.64
C ILE A 272 -14.90 -14.93 7.88
N ALA A 273 -13.65 -14.48 7.71
CA ALA A 273 -12.71 -14.31 8.81
C ALA A 273 -13.30 -13.38 9.89
N LYS A 274 -13.86 -12.24 9.48
CA LYS A 274 -14.53 -11.30 10.38
C LYS A 274 -15.73 -11.94 11.07
N GLY A 275 -16.60 -12.63 10.34
CA GLY A 275 -17.78 -13.30 10.89
C GLY A 275 -17.45 -14.43 11.87
N MET A 276 -16.28 -15.07 11.72
CA MET A 276 -15.81 -16.15 12.59
C MET A 276 -14.92 -15.68 13.76
N GLY A 277 -14.80 -14.37 13.98
CA GLY A 277 -14.08 -13.81 15.12
C GLY A 277 -12.55 -13.82 14.98
N VAL A 278 -12.01 -13.93 13.76
CA VAL A 278 -10.58 -13.72 13.50
C VAL A 278 -10.20 -12.32 13.96
N ARG A 279 -9.14 -12.19 14.77
CA ARG A 279 -8.73 -10.89 15.32
C ARG A 279 -7.84 -10.10 14.38
N ARG A 280 -7.08 -10.80 13.53
CA ARG A 280 -6.06 -10.20 12.67
C ARG A 280 -6.06 -10.81 11.27
N PHE A 281 -6.06 -9.96 10.26
CA PHE A 281 -5.99 -10.33 8.85
C PHE A 281 -4.81 -9.64 8.18
N ILE A 282 -3.79 -10.39 7.81
CA ILE A 282 -2.58 -9.90 7.15
C ILE A 282 -2.68 -10.23 5.66
N PHE A 283 -2.61 -9.22 4.82
CA PHE A 283 -2.76 -9.35 3.37
C PHE A 283 -1.45 -9.03 2.63
N ALA A 284 -1.06 -9.93 1.72
CA ALA A 284 0.05 -9.71 0.81
C ALA A 284 -0.37 -8.84 -0.38
N SER A 285 0.06 -7.58 -0.38
CA SER A 285 -0.03 -6.65 -1.49
C SER A 285 1.34 -6.44 -2.15
N THR A 286 1.51 -5.38 -2.95
CA THR A 286 2.72 -5.13 -3.74
C THR A 286 3.00 -3.63 -3.84
N CYS A 287 4.27 -3.24 -3.97
CA CYS A 287 4.61 -1.88 -4.36
C CYS A 287 4.27 -1.57 -5.83
N SER A 288 3.92 -2.57 -6.66
CA SER A 288 3.48 -2.32 -8.04
C SER A 288 2.21 -1.48 -8.15
N VAL A 289 1.45 -1.32 -7.05
CA VAL A 289 0.30 -0.40 -6.94
C VAL A 289 0.67 1.05 -7.20
N TYR A 290 1.94 1.41 -7.04
CA TYR A 290 2.42 2.77 -7.27
C TYR A 290 2.68 3.09 -8.75
N GLY A 291 2.87 2.08 -9.60
CA GLY A 291 3.12 2.24 -11.04
C GLY A 291 4.38 3.00 -11.40
N ALA A 292 4.25 4.07 -12.18
CA ALA A 292 5.39 4.88 -12.64
C ALA A 292 5.43 6.24 -11.92
N SER A 293 6.57 6.57 -11.32
CA SER A 293 6.84 7.87 -10.70
C SER A 293 8.34 8.10 -10.50
N ASP A 294 8.79 9.34 -10.74
CA ASP A 294 10.17 9.75 -10.47
C ASP A 294 10.43 10.09 -8.98
N MET A 295 9.37 10.20 -8.18
CA MET A 295 9.45 10.49 -6.75
C MET A 295 9.76 9.23 -5.91
N VAL A 296 10.29 9.43 -4.71
CA VAL A 296 10.33 8.38 -3.70
C VAL A 296 8.95 8.28 -3.03
N LEU A 297 8.31 7.13 -3.17
CA LEU A 297 6.92 6.87 -2.79
C LEU A 297 6.83 6.26 -1.40
N ASN A 298 5.80 6.61 -0.63
CA ASN A 298 5.52 6.00 0.68
C ASN A 298 4.05 5.57 0.76
N GLU A 299 3.60 5.05 1.89
CA GLU A 299 2.24 4.50 2.06
C GLU A 299 1.14 5.56 1.89
N ARG A 300 1.47 6.84 1.88
CA ARG A 300 0.55 7.97 1.67
C ARG A 300 0.60 8.53 0.25
N SER A 301 1.53 8.06 -0.58
CA SER A 301 1.62 8.46 -1.98
C SER A 301 0.40 7.94 -2.76
N SER A 302 0.02 8.69 -3.80
CA SER A 302 -1.03 8.27 -4.73
C SER A 302 -0.69 6.94 -5.40
N LEU A 303 -1.71 6.15 -5.69
CA LEU A 303 -1.58 4.89 -6.40
C LEU A 303 -1.86 5.12 -7.88
N ASN A 304 -1.04 4.54 -8.76
CA ASN A 304 -1.12 4.74 -10.21
C ASN A 304 -0.91 3.39 -10.93
N PRO A 305 -1.83 2.42 -10.78
CA PRO A 305 -1.61 1.07 -11.27
C PRO A 305 -1.45 1.03 -12.80
N VAL A 306 -0.44 0.31 -13.28
CA VAL A 306 -0.18 0.12 -14.72
C VAL A 306 -0.52 -1.29 -15.23
N SER A 307 -1.12 -2.12 -14.38
CA SER A 307 -1.47 -3.52 -14.68
C SER A 307 -2.78 -3.95 -14.02
N LEU A 308 -3.40 -5.01 -14.56
CA LEU A 308 -4.54 -5.67 -13.94
C LEU A 308 -4.15 -6.23 -12.56
N TYR A 309 -2.95 -6.81 -12.43
CA TYR A 309 -2.43 -7.26 -11.15
C TYR A 309 -2.43 -6.14 -10.10
N ALA A 310 -1.87 -4.97 -10.43
CA ALA A 310 -1.84 -3.82 -9.52
C ALA A 310 -3.26 -3.31 -9.18
N ARG A 311 -4.15 -3.22 -10.17
CA ARG A 311 -5.57 -2.86 -9.97
C ARG A 311 -6.27 -3.81 -8.99
N SER A 312 -6.10 -5.12 -9.17
CA SER A 312 -6.72 -6.14 -8.32
C SER A 312 -6.27 -6.05 -6.86
N LYS A 313 -4.97 -5.77 -6.63
CA LYS A 313 -4.43 -5.56 -5.28
C LYS A 313 -4.98 -4.28 -4.65
N ILE A 314 -5.03 -3.16 -5.37
CA ILE A 314 -5.64 -1.92 -4.86
C ILE A 314 -7.10 -2.14 -4.47
N ALA A 315 -7.89 -2.80 -5.31
CA ALA A 315 -9.28 -3.10 -5.02
C ALA A 315 -9.43 -3.98 -3.76
N SER A 316 -8.54 -4.97 -3.59
CA SER A 316 -8.49 -5.81 -2.39
C SER A 316 -8.15 -5.00 -1.15
N GLU A 317 -7.14 -4.13 -1.21
CA GLU A 317 -6.77 -3.24 -0.11
C GLU A 317 -7.98 -2.36 0.32
N GLN A 318 -8.72 -1.80 -0.64
CA GLN A 318 -9.90 -0.98 -0.36
C GLN A 318 -11.05 -1.77 0.27
N VAL A 319 -11.27 -3.01 -0.14
CA VAL A 319 -12.26 -3.90 0.49
C VAL A 319 -11.84 -4.20 1.93
N LEU A 320 -10.59 -4.60 2.15
CA LEU A 320 -10.09 -4.97 3.46
C LEU A 320 -10.12 -3.78 4.44
N HIS A 321 -9.69 -2.59 4.02
CA HIS A 321 -9.79 -1.38 4.84
C HIS A 321 -11.24 -1.04 5.23
N ARG A 322 -12.24 -1.38 4.40
CA ARG A 322 -13.66 -1.17 4.73
C ARG A 322 -14.19 -2.20 5.71
N LEU A 323 -13.62 -3.40 5.74
CA LEU A 323 -14.06 -4.49 6.63
C LEU A 323 -13.52 -4.37 8.06
N GLN A 324 -12.52 -3.53 8.30
CA GLN A 324 -11.94 -3.38 9.64
C GLN A 324 -12.95 -2.94 10.70
N SER A 325 -12.68 -3.34 11.93
CA SER A 325 -13.39 -2.92 13.14
C SER A 325 -12.44 -3.07 14.33
N ASP A 326 -12.85 -2.65 15.51
CA ASP A 326 -12.04 -2.82 16.72
C ASP A 326 -11.65 -4.30 16.91
N ASP A 327 -12.55 -5.24 16.63
CA ASP A 327 -12.25 -6.68 16.78
C ASP A 327 -11.66 -7.34 15.52
N PHE A 328 -11.53 -6.61 14.41
CA PHE A 328 -11.00 -7.13 13.13
C PHE A 328 -9.89 -6.24 12.59
N SER A 329 -8.65 -6.58 12.94
CA SER A 329 -7.46 -5.80 12.58
C SER A 329 -6.89 -6.22 11.23
N VAL A 330 -7.01 -5.35 10.24
CA VAL A 330 -6.38 -5.54 8.91
C VAL A 330 -4.98 -4.94 8.89
N VAL A 331 -4.01 -5.70 8.34
CA VAL A 331 -2.63 -5.28 8.07
C VAL A 331 -2.30 -5.56 6.62
N ILE A 332 -1.79 -4.57 5.91
CA ILE A 332 -1.44 -4.69 4.48
C ILE A 332 0.06 -4.58 4.31
N LEU A 333 0.66 -5.56 3.65
CA LEU A 333 2.09 -5.61 3.39
C LEU A 333 2.33 -5.45 1.89
N ARG A 334 2.81 -4.27 1.46
CA ARG A 334 3.17 -3.98 0.06
C ARG A 334 4.61 -4.39 -0.17
N PHE A 335 4.82 -5.59 -0.70
CA PHE A 335 6.17 -6.09 -0.97
C PHE A 335 6.83 -5.39 -2.16
N GLY A 336 8.11 -5.06 -1.99
CA GLY A 336 9.00 -4.78 -3.11
C GLY A 336 9.14 -5.99 -4.05
N THR A 337 9.93 -5.84 -5.10
CA THR A 337 10.23 -6.91 -6.06
C THR A 337 11.00 -8.02 -5.35
N ILE A 338 10.35 -9.17 -5.17
CA ILE A 338 10.91 -10.26 -4.39
C ILE A 338 11.99 -11.00 -5.19
N TYR A 339 13.05 -11.44 -4.53
CA TYR A 339 14.10 -12.30 -5.08
C TYR A 339 14.58 -13.35 -4.06
N GLY A 340 15.49 -14.23 -4.48
CA GLY A 340 16.08 -15.27 -3.64
C GLY A 340 15.44 -16.64 -3.80
N LEU A 341 15.91 -17.58 -3.00
CA LEU A 341 15.44 -18.96 -3.01
C LEU A 341 14.43 -19.22 -1.88
N SER A 342 13.45 -20.07 -2.17
CA SER A 342 12.55 -20.67 -1.18
C SER A 342 12.07 -22.03 -1.69
N GLY A 343 11.23 -22.72 -0.91
CA GLY A 343 10.70 -24.03 -1.29
C GLY A 343 10.00 -24.03 -2.64
N ARG A 344 9.25 -22.97 -2.97
CA ARG A 344 8.77 -22.70 -4.34
C ARG A 344 9.51 -21.50 -4.94
N THR A 345 10.77 -21.70 -5.31
CA THR A 345 11.58 -20.65 -5.96
C THR A 345 10.94 -20.14 -7.26
N ARG A 346 11.17 -18.87 -7.58
CA ARG A 346 10.70 -18.22 -8.80
C ARG A 346 11.86 -17.69 -9.63
N PHE A 347 12.09 -18.27 -10.80
CA PHE A 347 13.08 -17.77 -11.75
C PHE A 347 12.49 -16.84 -12.81
N ASP A 348 11.19 -16.56 -12.75
CA ASP A 348 10.52 -15.52 -13.53
C ASP A 348 10.61 -14.11 -12.89
N LEU A 349 11.42 -13.95 -11.84
CA LEU A 349 11.68 -12.68 -11.15
C LEU A 349 13.08 -12.17 -11.47
N VAL A 350 13.21 -10.86 -11.71
CA VAL A 350 14.37 -10.28 -12.42
C VAL A 350 15.74 -10.64 -11.84
N VAL A 351 15.96 -10.54 -10.51
CA VAL A 351 17.26 -10.89 -9.90
C VAL A 351 17.59 -12.37 -10.11
N ASN A 352 16.63 -13.26 -9.87
CA ASN A 352 16.82 -14.70 -10.03
C ASN A 352 17.01 -15.07 -11.50
N LEU A 353 16.23 -14.47 -12.40
CA LEU A 353 16.28 -14.68 -13.85
C LEU A 353 17.63 -14.26 -14.44
N LEU A 354 18.06 -13.02 -14.15
CA LEU A 354 19.34 -12.50 -14.66
C LEU A 354 20.51 -13.33 -14.14
N THR A 355 20.47 -13.73 -12.87
CA THR A 355 21.51 -14.60 -12.29
C THR A 355 21.55 -15.97 -12.96
N ALA A 356 20.38 -16.59 -13.19
CA ALA A 356 20.32 -17.89 -13.82
C ALA A 356 20.80 -17.86 -15.27
N LYS A 357 20.39 -16.85 -16.04
CA LYS A 357 20.91 -16.61 -17.40
C LYS A 357 22.42 -16.37 -17.40
N ALA A 358 22.94 -15.61 -16.45
CA ALA A 358 24.39 -15.38 -16.35
C ALA A 358 25.16 -16.70 -16.14
N VAL A 359 24.70 -17.55 -15.23
CA VAL A 359 25.39 -18.80 -14.89
C VAL A 359 25.27 -19.83 -16.01
N VAL A 360 24.08 -20.01 -16.57
CA VAL A 360 23.75 -21.10 -17.50
C VAL A 360 23.97 -20.70 -18.97
N GLU A 361 23.54 -19.50 -19.36
CA GLU A 361 23.59 -19.02 -20.76
C GLU A 361 24.80 -18.13 -21.03
N LYS A 362 25.56 -17.75 -20.00
CA LYS A 362 26.66 -16.79 -20.10
C LYS A 362 26.22 -15.46 -20.72
N ARG A 363 24.97 -15.08 -20.50
CA ARG A 363 24.38 -13.81 -20.98
C ARG A 363 23.49 -13.19 -19.91
N ILE A 364 23.53 -11.87 -19.82
CA ILE A 364 22.71 -11.05 -18.93
C ILE A 364 21.99 -10.05 -19.82
N THR A 365 20.74 -10.31 -20.15
CA THR A 365 19.93 -9.41 -20.97
C THR A 365 19.08 -8.53 -20.06
N VAL A 366 19.43 -7.25 -19.98
CA VAL A 366 18.67 -6.26 -19.18
C VAL A 366 17.76 -5.49 -20.11
N PHE A 367 16.47 -5.45 -19.77
CA PHE A 367 15.49 -4.57 -20.37
C PHE A 367 15.17 -3.44 -19.40
N GLY A 368 15.08 -2.20 -19.90
CA GLY A 368 14.79 -1.01 -19.11
C GLY A 368 15.84 -0.77 -18.03
N GLY A 369 17.13 -0.76 -18.39
CA GLY A 369 18.24 -0.65 -17.43
C GLY A 369 18.16 0.59 -16.50
N ASP A 370 17.50 1.65 -16.93
CA ASP A 370 17.27 2.89 -16.18
C ASP A 370 16.08 2.82 -15.20
N GLN A 371 15.26 1.76 -15.27
CA GLN A 371 14.05 1.63 -14.48
C GLN A 371 14.35 1.23 -13.03
N TRP A 372 13.81 2.00 -12.09
CA TRP A 372 13.91 1.74 -10.67
C TRP A 372 12.92 0.67 -10.20
N ARG A 373 13.40 -0.21 -9.33
CA ARG A 373 12.59 -1.17 -8.57
C ARG A 373 13.09 -1.22 -7.13
N PRO A 374 12.20 -1.30 -6.14
CA PRO A 374 12.60 -1.76 -4.82
C PRO A 374 12.76 -3.28 -4.83
N PHE A 375 13.78 -3.80 -4.17
CA PHE A 375 14.04 -5.24 -4.01
C PHE A 375 13.95 -5.68 -2.56
N VAL A 376 13.44 -6.89 -2.33
CA VAL A 376 13.40 -7.53 -1.01
C VAL A 376 13.58 -9.03 -1.14
N HIS A 377 14.41 -9.64 -0.30
CA HIS A 377 14.62 -11.09 -0.34
C HIS A 377 13.39 -11.82 0.20
N VAL A 378 13.08 -13.01 -0.32
CA VAL A 378 11.90 -13.80 0.09
C VAL A 378 11.90 -14.17 1.56
N ASP A 379 13.05 -14.45 2.16
CA ASP A 379 13.18 -14.67 3.61
C ASP A 379 12.87 -13.40 4.43
N ASP A 380 13.24 -12.23 3.92
CA ASP A 380 12.93 -10.96 4.56
C ASP A 380 11.44 -10.60 4.41
N ALA A 381 10.83 -10.94 3.27
CA ALA A 381 9.38 -10.86 3.11
C ALA A 381 8.64 -11.76 4.13
N ALA A 382 9.08 -13.01 4.31
CA ALA A 382 8.54 -13.91 5.32
C ALA A 382 8.74 -13.40 6.75
N ARG A 383 9.92 -12.83 7.06
CA ARG A 383 10.19 -12.16 8.35
C ARG A 383 9.27 -10.98 8.59
N ALA A 384 9.00 -10.14 7.59
CA ALA A 384 8.07 -9.03 7.72
C ALA A 384 6.64 -9.50 8.05
N VAL A 385 6.19 -10.60 7.44
CA VAL A 385 4.90 -11.23 7.78
C VAL A 385 4.90 -11.71 9.24
N LEU A 386 5.95 -12.42 9.68
CA LEU A 386 6.08 -12.86 11.07
C LEU A 386 6.04 -11.68 12.06
N LEU A 387 6.74 -10.59 11.77
CA LEU A 387 6.70 -9.38 12.60
C LEU A 387 5.27 -8.79 12.67
N ALA A 388 4.54 -8.77 11.56
CA ALA A 388 3.15 -8.32 11.55
C ALA A 388 2.22 -9.27 12.33
N VAL A 389 2.48 -10.58 12.33
CA VAL A 389 1.78 -11.58 13.15
C VAL A 389 2.02 -11.33 14.64
N GLU A 390 3.24 -10.97 15.04
CA GLU A 390 3.64 -10.84 16.45
C GLU A 390 3.38 -9.46 17.03
N ALA A 391 3.30 -8.42 16.20
CA ALA A 391 3.19 -7.05 16.64
C ALA A 391 1.93 -6.78 17.50
N PRO A 392 2.03 -5.87 18.50
CA PRO A 392 0.89 -5.33 19.21
C PRO A 392 -0.13 -4.74 18.23
N LYS A 393 -1.42 -4.95 18.53
CA LYS A 393 -2.53 -4.50 17.67
C LYS A 393 -2.44 -3.00 17.39
N GLU A 394 -2.05 -2.20 18.38
CA GLU A 394 -1.96 -0.73 18.32
C GLU A 394 -0.94 -0.25 17.29
N LEU A 395 0.03 -1.09 16.92
CA LEU A 395 1.06 -0.77 15.94
C LEU A 395 0.68 -1.17 14.51
N VAL A 396 -0.19 -2.17 14.34
CA VAL A 396 -0.50 -2.76 13.02
C VAL A 396 -1.95 -2.58 12.59
N HIS A 397 -2.85 -2.20 13.49
CA HIS A 397 -4.26 -2.01 13.18
C HIS A 397 -4.46 -0.92 12.12
N ASN A 398 -5.15 -1.29 11.04
CA ASN A 398 -5.40 -0.45 9.88
C ASN A 398 -4.11 0.15 9.29
N GLN A 399 -3.01 -0.60 9.34
CA GLN A 399 -1.74 -0.15 8.80
C GLN A 399 -1.40 -0.85 7.49
N THR A 400 -0.99 -0.04 6.53
CA THR A 400 -0.26 -0.48 5.34
C THR A 400 1.22 -0.23 5.56
N PHE A 401 2.07 -1.19 5.21
CA PHE A 401 3.52 -1.08 5.27
C PHE A 401 4.14 -1.46 3.93
N ASN A 402 5.03 -0.62 3.42
CA ASN A 402 5.95 -1.02 2.37
C ASN A 402 7.00 -1.96 2.97
N VAL A 403 7.26 -3.10 2.33
CA VAL A 403 8.20 -4.13 2.80
C VAL A 403 9.41 -4.20 1.87
N GLY A 404 10.58 -3.86 2.40
CA GLY A 404 11.85 -3.77 1.69
C GLY A 404 12.87 -2.92 2.46
N SER A 405 13.92 -2.49 1.78
CA SER A 405 14.93 -1.55 2.31
C SER A 405 15.08 -0.34 1.38
N ASN A 406 15.48 0.80 1.96
CA ASN A 406 15.78 1.99 1.15
C ASN A 406 16.99 1.74 0.26
N GLU A 407 17.95 0.97 0.75
CA GLU A 407 19.15 0.46 0.08
C GLU A 407 18.81 -0.53 -1.04
N GLY A 408 17.64 -1.17 -0.96
CA GLY A 408 17.11 -2.09 -1.97
C GLY A 408 16.45 -1.39 -3.16
N ASN A 409 16.36 -0.05 -3.19
CA ASN A 409 15.97 0.67 -4.40
C ASN A 409 17.15 0.68 -5.38
N MET A 410 17.04 -0.08 -6.48
CA MET A 410 18.08 -0.19 -7.50
C MET A 410 17.46 -0.12 -8.89
N THR A 411 18.24 0.30 -9.88
CA THR A 411 17.80 0.13 -11.27
C THR A 411 18.06 -1.29 -11.76
N LEU A 412 17.36 -1.71 -12.80
CA LEU A 412 17.60 -3.02 -13.43
C LEU A 412 19.03 -3.14 -13.99
N GLY A 413 19.59 -2.03 -14.49
CA GLY A 413 20.98 -1.96 -14.93
C GLY A 413 21.96 -2.20 -13.78
N MET A 414 21.75 -1.58 -12.61
CA MET A 414 22.58 -1.83 -11.42
C MET A 414 22.55 -3.29 -10.98
N VAL A 415 21.40 -3.96 -11.11
CA VAL A 415 21.30 -5.40 -10.84
C VAL A 415 22.09 -6.21 -11.88
N GLY A 416 21.96 -5.87 -13.17
CA GLY A 416 22.73 -6.51 -14.25
C GLY A 416 24.24 -6.40 -14.04
N GLU A 417 24.74 -5.22 -13.68
CA GLU A 417 26.15 -4.98 -13.35
C GLU A 417 26.61 -5.80 -12.13
N LEU A 418 25.77 -5.90 -11.10
CA LEU A 418 26.08 -6.70 -9.92
C LEU A 418 26.18 -8.19 -10.26
N VAL A 419 25.29 -8.69 -11.13
CA VAL A 419 25.36 -10.07 -11.65
C VAL A 419 26.62 -10.26 -12.49
N LYS A 420 26.97 -9.32 -13.40
CA LYS A 420 28.18 -9.36 -14.22
C LYS A 420 29.45 -9.40 -13.36
N LYS A 421 29.51 -8.60 -12.29
CA LYS A 421 30.62 -8.61 -11.33
C LYS A 421 30.80 -9.98 -10.66
N LEU A 422 29.69 -10.68 -10.38
CA LEU A 422 29.71 -12.00 -9.72
C LEU A 422 29.86 -13.18 -10.69
N VAL A 423 29.54 -12.97 -11.98
CA VAL A 423 29.70 -13.95 -13.06
C VAL A 423 30.47 -13.28 -14.22
N PRO A 424 31.80 -13.10 -14.09
CA PRO A 424 32.59 -12.32 -15.05
C PRO A 424 32.54 -12.87 -16.48
N ASP A 425 32.34 -14.18 -16.65
CA ASP A 425 32.28 -14.84 -17.95
C ASP A 425 30.98 -14.55 -18.73
N ALA A 426 29.96 -13.97 -18.10
CA ALA A 426 28.69 -13.68 -18.75
C ALA A 426 28.72 -12.35 -19.49
N GLU A 427 28.19 -12.27 -20.71
CA GLU A 427 28.07 -11.02 -21.47
C GLU A 427 26.88 -10.19 -20.98
N LEU A 428 27.08 -8.90 -20.67
CA LEU A 428 26.00 -7.98 -20.30
C LEU A 428 25.49 -7.25 -21.54
N ILE A 429 24.21 -7.41 -21.84
CA ILE A 429 23.53 -6.86 -23.01
C ILE A 429 22.39 -5.95 -22.53
N ASP A 430 22.50 -4.65 -22.80
CA ASP A 430 21.39 -3.71 -22.64
C ASP A 430 20.51 -3.76 -23.90
N SER A 431 19.26 -4.20 -23.73
CA SER A 431 18.30 -4.34 -24.84
C SER A 431 17.32 -3.16 -24.93
N GLY A 432 17.59 -2.06 -24.24
CA GLY A 432 16.69 -0.91 -24.19
C GLY A 432 15.41 -1.22 -23.40
N ARG A 433 14.37 -0.38 -23.54
CA ARG A 433 13.12 -0.56 -22.79
C ARG A 433 12.25 -1.66 -23.39
N ASP A 434 11.61 -2.43 -22.51
CA ASP A 434 10.52 -3.33 -22.85
C ASP A 434 9.15 -2.64 -22.65
N GLY A 435 8.08 -3.43 -22.74
CA GLY A 435 6.71 -2.97 -22.47
C GLY A 435 6.40 -2.73 -20.98
N ASP A 436 7.30 -3.02 -20.03
CA ASP A 436 7.06 -2.78 -18.60
C ASP A 436 7.17 -1.29 -18.29
N ARG A 437 6.04 -0.65 -18.01
CA ARG A 437 5.97 0.80 -17.75
C ARG A 437 6.29 1.17 -16.31
N ARG A 438 6.56 0.20 -15.43
CA ARG A 438 6.87 0.49 -14.02
C ARG A 438 8.22 1.21 -13.93
N ASN A 439 8.30 2.19 -13.05
CA ASN A 439 9.54 2.87 -12.68
C ASN A 439 9.30 3.62 -11.37
N TYR A 440 9.82 3.12 -10.25
CA TYR A 440 9.52 3.74 -8.96
C TYR A 440 10.55 3.38 -7.87
N ARG A 441 10.69 4.30 -6.92
CA ARG A 441 11.45 4.11 -5.67
C ARG A 441 10.51 4.21 -4.49
N VAL A 442 10.79 3.49 -3.41
CA VAL A 442 9.93 3.40 -2.24
C VAL A 442 10.71 3.71 -0.96
N ASP A 443 10.09 4.49 -0.07
CA ASP A 443 10.53 4.74 1.29
C ASP A 443 9.98 3.64 2.21
N PHE A 444 10.89 2.89 2.84
CA PHE A 444 10.63 1.79 3.76
C PHE A 444 10.78 2.20 5.23
N SER A 445 10.94 3.49 5.52
CA SER A 445 11.18 3.97 6.88
C SER A 445 10.04 3.63 7.84
N LYS A 446 8.79 3.53 7.36
CA LYS A 446 7.64 3.23 8.22
C LYS A 446 7.74 1.85 8.87
N ILE A 447 7.97 0.80 8.09
CA ILE A 447 8.05 -0.56 8.64
C ILE A 447 9.25 -0.73 9.57
N ARG A 448 10.38 -0.10 9.25
CA ARG A 448 11.57 -0.07 10.11
C ARG A 448 11.27 0.60 11.45
N ASN A 449 10.66 1.79 11.43
CA ASN A 449 10.44 2.56 12.64
C ASN A 449 9.31 2.00 13.51
N VAL A 450 8.29 1.37 12.91
CA VAL A 450 7.12 0.87 13.65
C VAL A 450 7.31 -0.58 14.10
N LEU A 451 7.86 -1.45 13.23
CA LEU A 451 8.00 -2.89 13.50
C LEU A 451 9.44 -3.33 13.76
N GLY A 452 10.42 -2.43 13.70
CA GLY A 452 11.84 -2.78 13.83
C GLY A 452 12.35 -3.64 12.66
N PHE A 453 11.66 -3.62 11.51
CA PHE A 453 12.06 -4.43 10.37
C PHE A 453 13.29 -3.86 9.68
N GLU A 454 14.37 -4.64 9.73
CA GLU A 454 15.61 -4.38 8.98
C GLU A 454 15.95 -5.63 8.16
N PRO A 455 16.02 -5.55 6.82
CA PRO A 455 16.37 -6.68 5.98
C PRO A 455 17.74 -7.28 6.34
N GLN A 456 17.82 -8.61 6.31
CA GLN A 456 19.06 -9.36 6.58
C GLN A 456 19.81 -9.70 5.30
N TRP A 457 19.17 -9.55 4.14
CA TRP A 457 19.72 -9.87 2.84
C TRP A 457 19.97 -8.63 1.99
N THR A 458 21.15 -8.57 1.39
CA THR A 458 21.44 -7.68 0.26
C THR A 458 21.17 -8.37 -1.07
N VAL A 459 20.96 -7.60 -2.13
CA VAL A 459 20.78 -8.14 -3.49
C VAL A 459 22.01 -8.95 -3.91
N GLU A 460 23.22 -8.50 -3.53
CA GLU A 460 24.47 -9.24 -3.80
C GLU A 460 24.46 -10.63 -3.14
N GLN A 461 24.06 -10.71 -1.87
CA GLN A 461 23.96 -11.99 -1.14
C GLN A 461 22.93 -12.91 -1.79
N GLY A 462 21.78 -12.39 -2.24
CA GLY A 462 20.81 -13.19 -2.97
C GLY A 462 21.31 -13.68 -4.33
N ILE A 463 22.05 -12.87 -5.08
CA ILE A 463 22.69 -13.32 -6.32
C ILE A 463 23.66 -14.47 -6.03
N ARG A 464 24.51 -14.34 -4.99
CA ARG A 464 25.42 -15.41 -4.56
C ARG A 464 24.66 -16.69 -4.20
N GLN A 465 23.54 -16.57 -3.46
CA GLN A 465 22.67 -17.69 -3.11
C GLN A 465 22.15 -18.43 -4.35
N VAL A 466 21.69 -17.69 -5.37
CA VAL A 466 21.21 -18.28 -6.62
C VAL A 466 22.35 -18.93 -7.43
N ILE A 467 23.52 -18.29 -7.51
CA ILE A 467 24.72 -18.87 -8.15
C ILE A 467 25.08 -20.21 -7.50
N GLU A 468 25.12 -20.27 -6.17
CA GLU A 468 25.45 -21.47 -5.42
C GLU A 468 24.46 -22.60 -5.72
N ALA A 469 23.15 -22.31 -5.73
CA ALA A 469 22.12 -23.31 -6.00
C ALA A 469 22.20 -23.89 -7.42
N LEU A 470 22.58 -23.08 -8.42
CA LEU A 470 22.79 -23.55 -9.79
C LEU A 470 24.07 -24.37 -9.91
N LYS A 471 25.19 -23.91 -9.32
CA LYS A 471 26.48 -24.62 -9.37
C LYS A 471 26.47 -25.94 -8.61
N SER A 472 25.76 -26.01 -7.50
CA SER A 472 25.62 -27.24 -6.69
C SER A 472 24.65 -28.27 -7.30
N GLY A 473 23.93 -27.92 -8.37
CA GLY A 473 22.91 -28.78 -8.97
C GLY A 473 21.60 -28.89 -8.18
N ARG A 474 21.43 -28.09 -7.12
CA ARG A 474 20.16 -27.98 -6.38
C ARG A 474 19.04 -27.50 -7.30
N VAL A 475 19.36 -26.60 -8.23
CA VAL A 475 18.49 -26.21 -9.34
C VAL A 475 19.11 -26.73 -10.63
N LYS A 476 18.51 -27.77 -11.21
CA LYS A 476 19.00 -28.40 -12.45
C LYS A 476 18.60 -27.61 -13.70
N ASP A 477 17.31 -27.28 -13.82
CA ASP A 477 16.79 -26.49 -14.91
C ASP A 477 15.90 -25.36 -14.38
N TYR A 478 16.45 -24.15 -14.38
CA TYR A 478 15.73 -22.95 -13.93
C TYR A 478 14.57 -22.56 -14.87
N ARG A 479 14.52 -23.09 -16.09
CA ARG A 479 13.47 -22.80 -17.09
C ARG A 479 12.23 -23.67 -16.91
N ALA A 480 12.31 -24.69 -16.05
CA ALA A 480 11.23 -25.60 -15.79
C ALA A 480 9.94 -24.83 -15.41
N PRO A 481 8.77 -25.27 -15.90
CA PRO A 481 7.47 -24.63 -15.65
C PRO A 481 7.21 -24.34 -14.17
N LEU A 482 7.61 -25.24 -13.27
CA LEU A 482 7.46 -25.09 -11.83
C LEU A 482 8.08 -23.79 -11.26
N TYR A 483 9.09 -23.21 -11.92
CA TYR A 483 9.77 -21.98 -11.50
C TYR A 483 9.18 -20.69 -12.11
N SER A 484 8.13 -20.78 -12.93
CA SER A 484 7.49 -19.64 -13.58
C SER A 484 5.98 -19.72 -13.46
N ASN A 485 5.34 -18.68 -12.95
CA ASN A 485 3.87 -18.67 -12.85
C ASN A 485 3.21 -18.73 -14.23
N VAL A 486 3.73 -17.96 -15.18
CA VAL A 486 3.16 -17.87 -16.53
C VAL A 486 3.25 -19.22 -17.22
N LYS A 487 4.45 -19.81 -17.28
CA LYS A 487 4.66 -21.10 -17.95
C LYS A 487 3.80 -22.20 -17.35
N TYR A 488 3.74 -22.25 -16.01
CA TYR A 488 2.93 -23.24 -15.32
C TYR A 488 1.45 -23.10 -15.68
N LEU A 489 0.89 -21.90 -15.68
CA LEU A 489 -0.53 -21.67 -15.99
C LEU A 489 -0.89 -21.90 -17.47
N THR A 490 0.10 -21.86 -18.36
CA THR A 490 -0.07 -22.17 -19.78
C THR A 490 0.05 -23.67 -20.08
N GLU A 491 0.44 -24.51 -19.11
CA GLU A 491 0.33 -25.96 -19.27
C GLU A 491 -1.14 -26.38 -19.12
N ASP A 492 -1.64 -27.18 -20.06
CA ASP A 492 -3.07 -27.54 -20.16
C ASP A 492 -3.63 -28.07 -18.84
N THR A 493 -2.91 -28.99 -18.19
CA THR A 493 -3.32 -29.60 -16.91
C THR A 493 -3.41 -28.60 -15.77
N ALA A 494 -2.45 -27.68 -15.64
CA ALA A 494 -2.47 -26.67 -14.59
C ALA A 494 -3.52 -25.60 -14.84
N SER A 495 -3.73 -25.22 -16.12
CA SER A 495 -4.79 -24.32 -16.53
C SER A 495 -6.16 -24.90 -16.19
N GLU A 496 -6.39 -26.18 -16.51
CA GLU A 496 -7.61 -26.91 -16.16
C GLU A 496 -7.82 -27.00 -14.65
N VAL A 497 -6.77 -27.30 -13.86
CA VAL A 497 -6.89 -27.40 -12.41
C VAL A 497 -7.30 -26.08 -11.74
N VAL A 498 -6.86 -24.95 -12.29
CA VAL A 498 -7.25 -23.62 -11.80
C VAL A 498 -8.61 -23.21 -12.37
N LYS A 499 -8.92 -23.56 -13.63
CA LYS A 499 -10.19 -23.23 -14.29
C LYS A 499 -11.36 -24.13 -13.89
N GLN A 500 -11.16 -25.36 -13.43
CA GLN A 500 -12.26 -26.26 -13.03
C GLN A 500 -13.08 -25.70 -11.86
N TYR A 501 -12.48 -24.84 -11.03
CA TYR A 501 -13.18 -24.11 -9.97
C TYR A 501 -13.65 -22.73 -10.42
N TYR A 502 -13.22 -22.28 -11.60
CA TYR A 502 -13.85 -21.16 -12.30
C TYR A 502 -15.18 -21.69 -12.83
N LEU A 503 -16.19 -21.37 -12.05
CA LEU A 503 -17.56 -21.83 -12.11
C LEU A 503 -18.00 -22.34 -13.49
N GLY A 504 -18.02 -21.40 -14.46
CA GLY A 504 -18.53 -21.53 -15.83
C GLY A 504 -20.03 -21.85 -15.92
N TRP A 505 -20.50 -22.76 -15.08
CA TRP A 505 -21.86 -23.23 -14.84
C TRP A 505 -22.88 -22.11 -14.75
N GLU A 506 -22.53 -20.91 -14.29
CA GLU A 506 -23.46 -19.77 -14.22
C GLU A 506 -23.83 -19.31 -15.62
N LYS A 507 -22.84 -19.21 -16.53
CA LYS A 507 -23.12 -18.93 -17.94
C LYS A 507 -23.92 -20.06 -18.57
N GLU A 508 -23.55 -21.30 -18.30
CA GLU A 508 -24.27 -22.46 -18.84
C GLU A 508 -25.71 -22.55 -18.31
N LEU A 509 -25.94 -22.26 -17.03
CA LEU A 509 -27.28 -22.18 -16.42
C LEU A 509 -28.07 -20.99 -16.94
N ILE A 510 -27.44 -19.83 -17.11
CA ILE A 510 -28.08 -18.64 -17.69
C ILE A 510 -28.45 -18.89 -19.15
N GLU A 511 -27.57 -19.50 -19.93
CA GLU A 511 -27.82 -19.89 -21.32
C GLU A 511 -28.90 -20.97 -21.41
N ARG A 512 -28.88 -21.99 -20.55
CA ARG A 512 -29.95 -23.00 -20.45
C ARG A 512 -31.28 -22.37 -20.02
N ALA A 513 -31.28 -21.43 -19.09
CA ALA A 513 -32.48 -20.69 -18.66
C ALA A 513 -33.01 -19.75 -19.75
N HIS A 514 -32.12 -19.24 -20.62
CA HIS A 514 -32.49 -18.47 -21.81
C HIS A 514 -33.15 -19.38 -22.86
N LEU A 515 -32.58 -20.55 -23.11
CA LEU A 515 -33.10 -21.56 -24.05
C LEU A 515 -34.43 -22.17 -23.60
N GLN A 516 -34.65 -22.32 -22.29
CA GLN A 516 -35.93 -22.80 -21.74
C GLN A 516 -37.08 -21.78 -21.86
N ASN A 517 -36.79 -20.51 -22.16
CA ASN A 517 -37.78 -19.45 -22.37
C ASN A 517 -38.07 -19.17 -23.85
N THR A 518 -37.36 -19.81 -24.77
CA THR A 518 -37.63 -19.74 -26.21
C THR A 518 -38.33 -21.02 -26.66
N ASP A 519 -39.66 -21.04 -26.57
CA ASP A 519 -40.53 -22.00 -27.25
C ASP A 519 -40.49 -21.81 -28.79
N GLU A 520 -39.30 -21.91 -29.39
CA GLU A 520 -39.19 -22.17 -30.83
C GLU A 520 -39.06 -23.68 -31.02
N LYS A 521 -40.17 -24.32 -31.37
CA LYS A 521 -40.18 -25.70 -31.88
C LYS A 521 -39.12 -25.81 -32.98
N PRO A 522 -38.17 -26.77 -32.90
CA PRO A 522 -37.24 -26.99 -33.99
C PRO A 522 -38.03 -27.37 -35.26
N PRO A 523 -37.63 -26.87 -36.44
CA PRO A 523 -38.33 -27.19 -37.67
C PRO A 523 -38.23 -28.70 -37.95
N LEU A 524 -39.37 -29.30 -38.28
CA LEU A 524 -39.50 -30.67 -38.74
C LEU A 524 -38.59 -30.89 -39.95
N VAL A 525 -37.58 -31.72 -39.80
CA VAL A 525 -36.75 -32.21 -40.91
C VAL A 525 -37.63 -33.14 -41.76
N THR A 526 -37.99 -32.71 -42.96
CA THR A 526 -38.54 -33.58 -43.99
C THR A 526 -37.41 -34.47 -44.54
N PRO A 527 -37.59 -35.79 -44.64
CA PRO A 527 -36.60 -36.67 -45.24
C PRO A 527 -36.72 -36.58 -46.76
N GLN A 528 -35.63 -36.27 -47.46
CA GLN A 528 -35.50 -36.50 -48.89
C GLN A 528 -34.57 -37.69 -49.14
N ALA A 529 -35.01 -38.47 -50.14
CA ALA A 529 -34.68 -39.85 -50.46
C ALA A 529 -33.28 -40.06 -51.06
#